data_AF-A0A2D6NDK2-F1
#
_entry.id   AF-A0A2D6NDK2-F1
#
_cell.length_a   1.000
_cell.length_b   1.000
_cell.length_c   1.000
_cell.angle_alpha   90.00
_cell.angle_beta   90.00
_cell.angle_gamma   90.00
#
_symmetry.space_group_name_H-M   'P 1'
#
loop_
_entity.id
_entity.type
_entity.pdbx_description
1 polymer ?
#
loop_
_entity_poly.entity_id
_entity_poly.type
_entity_poly.pdbx_seq_one_letter_code
_entity_poly.pdbx_strand_id
1 'polypeptide(L)'
;MDFKKRAIKKSVLRHWISFPIIYSMIIPIIILDVFTEIFHRTCFLLYGLPYVKRSNYIKIDRYKLQYLPFLEKVGCSFCGYTNGLLNYVTKIAGDTEKYWCGIKHSKGNGFVEPKHQKDFLEYNEEEVYKKL
;
A
#
# COMPACT_ATOMS: atom_id res chain seq x y z
N MET A 1 17.99 -11.67 -4.58
CA MET A 1 19.23 -11.04 -5.11
C MET A 1 19.60 -11.51 -6.52
N ASP A 2 19.02 -12.61 -7.04
CA ASP A 2 19.28 -13.13 -8.40
C ASP A 2 18.78 -12.26 -9.56
N PHE A 3 17.75 -11.42 -9.35
CA PHE A 3 17.20 -10.56 -10.40
C PHE A 3 18.21 -9.54 -10.95
N LYS A 4 19.08 -8.99 -10.09
CA LYS A 4 20.08 -7.99 -10.49
C LYS A 4 21.17 -8.60 -11.37
N LYS A 5 21.58 -9.85 -11.10
CA LYS A 5 22.58 -10.59 -11.91
C LYS A 5 22.08 -10.93 -13.32
N ARG A 6 20.78 -11.23 -13.49
CA ARG A 6 20.18 -11.50 -14.82
C ARG A 6 20.03 -10.25 -15.69
N ALA A 7 19.81 -9.07 -15.11
CA ALA A 7 19.52 -7.83 -15.85
C ALA A 7 20.73 -7.20 -16.54
N ILE A 8 21.94 -7.40 -16.00
CA ILE A 8 23.16 -6.67 -16.40
C ILE A 8 23.65 -7.06 -17.81
N LYS A 9 23.36 -8.27 -18.29
CA LYS A 9 23.96 -8.79 -19.54
C LYS A 9 23.21 -8.41 -20.83
N LYS A 10 22.03 -7.77 -20.77
CA LYS A 10 21.13 -7.68 -21.95
C LYS A 10 20.39 -6.36 -22.23
N SER A 11 20.50 -5.27 -21.47
CA SER A 11 19.52 -4.18 -21.68
C SER A 11 19.84 -2.83 -21.05
N VAL A 12 20.59 -1.95 -21.72
CA VAL A 12 20.50 -0.50 -21.44
C VAL A 12 19.21 0.06 -22.06
N LEU A 13 18.87 -0.42 -23.27
CA LEU A 13 17.71 0.03 -24.03
C LEU A 13 16.36 -0.20 -23.33
N ARG A 14 16.11 -1.38 -22.71
CA ARG A 14 14.81 -1.61 -22.06
C ARG A 14 14.65 -0.79 -20.78
N HIS A 15 15.74 -0.44 -20.09
CA HIS A 15 15.65 0.47 -18.94
C HIS A 15 15.22 1.86 -19.38
N TRP A 16 15.83 2.40 -20.44
CA TRP A 16 15.46 3.69 -21.01
C TRP A 16 14.00 3.76 -21.47
N ILE A 17 13.47 2.70 -22.07
CA ILE A 17 12.06 2.63 -22.46
C ILE A 17 11.14 2.49 -21.24
N SER A 18 11.57 1.72 -20.23
CA SER A 18 10.78 1.49 -19.02
C SER A 18 10.72 2.71 -18.09
N PHE A 19 11.73 3.58 -18.08
CA PHE A 19 11.79 4.71 -17.16
C PHE A 19 10.61 5.68 -17.34
N PRO A 20 10.28 6.17 -18.56
CA PRO A 20 9.10 7.01 -18.76
C PRO A 20 7.80 6.37 -18.27
N ILE A 21 7.63 5.05 -18.46
CA ILE A 21 6.44 4.30 -18.03
C ILE A 21 6.38 4.18 -16.51
N ILE A 22 7.52 3.94 -15.85
CA ILE A 22 7.57 3.88 -14.38
C ILE A 22 7.29 5.26 -13.79
N TYR A 23 7.90 6.31 -14.35
CA TYR A 23 7.74 7.67 -13.83
C TYR A 23 6.38 8.28 -14.17
N SER A 24 5.67 7.83 -15.20
CA SER A 24 4.28 8.26 -15.43
C SER A 24 3.35 7.84 -14.29
N MET A 25 3.66 6.75 -13.56
CA MET A 25 2.93 6.33 -12.36
C MET A 25 3.05 7.30 -11.18
N ILE A 26 3.96 8.28 -11.21
CA ILE A 26 4.02 9.33 -10.18
C ILE A 26 2.69 10.08 -10.11
N ILE A 27 2.08 10.40 -11.25
CA ILE A 27 0.83 11.16 -11.32
C ILE A 27 -0.31 10.44 -10.59
N PRO A 28 -0.69 9.19 -10.95
CA PRO A 28 -1.76 8.49 -10.24
C PRO A 28 -1.42 8.21 -8.76
N ILE A 29 -0.14 8.03 -8.42
CA ILE A 29 0.27 7.86 -7.01
C ILE A 29 0.05 9.14 -6.20
N ILE A 30 0.36 10.31 -6.75
CA ILE A 30 0.09 11.60 -6.08
C ILE A 30 -1.42 11.82 -5.94
N ILE A 31 -2.20 11.54 -6.98
CA ILE A 31 -3.66 11.65 -6.92
C ILE A 31 -4.20 10.74 -5.81
N LEU A 32 -3.80 9.46 -5.80
CA LEU A 32 -4.19 8.52 -4.76
C LEU A 32 -3.83 9.05 -3.38
N ASP A 33 -2.61 9.58 -3.19
CA ASP A 33 -2.17 10.10 -1.90
C ASP A 33 -3.04 11.26 -1.41
N VAL A 34 -3.29 12.25 -2.28
CA VAL A 34 -4.09 13.44 -1.94
C VAL A 34 -5.52 13.03 -1.57
N PHE A 35 -6.16 12.21 -2.39
CA PHE A 35 -7.53 11.77 -2.12
C PHE A 35 -7.61 10.89 -0.88
N THR A 36 -6.61 10.04 -0.63
CA THR A 36 -6.52 9.23 0.59
C THR A 36 -6.39 10.11 1.82
N GLU A 37 -5.56 11.16 1.80
CA GLU A 37 -5.43 12.06 2.95
C GLU A 37 -6.69 12.88 3.19
N ILE A 38 -7.39 13.33 2.14
CA ILE A 38 -8.69 13.99 2.29
C ILE A 38 -9.67 13.03 2.96
N PHE A 39 -9.84 11.83 2.41
CA PHE A 39 -10.70 10.79 2.95
C PHE A 39 -10.36 10.46 4.41
N HIS A 40 -9.08 10.21 4.69
CA HIS A 40 -8.61 9.86 6.04
C HIS A 40 -8.90 10.99 7.03
N ARG A 41 -8.62 12.25 6.68
CA ARG A 41 -8.80 13.38 7.60
C ARG A 41 -10.26 13.72 7.86
N THR A 42 -11.12 13.60 6.85
CA THR A 42 -12.54 13.92 6.98
C THR A 42 -13.33 12.75 7.57
N CYS A 43 -13.27 11.57 6.96
CA CYS A 43 -14.09 10.44 7.37
C CYS A 43 -13.70 9.91 8.74
N PHE A 44 -12.41 9.81 9.08
CA PHE A 44 -12.04 9.31 10.41
C PHE A 44 -12.44 10.28 11.52
N LEU A 45 -12.41 11.59 11.24
CA LEU A 45 -12.93 12.58 12.17
C LEU A 45 -14.44 12.38 12.39
N LEU A 46 -15.20 12.26 11.30
CA LEU A 46 -16.65 12.09 11.35
C LEU A 46 -17.07 10.78 12.02
N TYR A 47 -16.28 9.72 11.87
CA TYR A 47 -16.55 8.39 12.46
C TYR A 47 -15.95 8.22 13.86
N GLY A 48 -15.20 9.20 14.37
CA GLY A 48 -14.48 9.08 15.65
C GLY A 48 -13.38 8.00 15.64
N LEU A 49 -12.85 7.65 14.46
CA LEU A 49 -11.79 6.66 14.32
C LEU A 49 -10.42 7.26 14.62
N PRO A 50 -9.49 6.50 15.24
CA PRO A 50 -8.14 6.96 15.49
C PRO A 50 -7.37 7.12 14.17
N TYR A 51 -6.68 8.24 14.01
CA TYR A 51 -5.87 8.49 12.81
C TYR A 51 -4.71 7.49 12.68
N VAL A 52 -4.52 6.99 11.46
CA VAL A 52 -3.37 6.15 11.10
C VAL A 52 -2.12 7.01 10.95
N LYS A 53 -1.08 6.70 11.72
CA LYS A 53 0.16 7.47 11.67
C LYS A 53 0.97 7.15 10.40
N ARG A 54 0.93 8.04 9.42
CA ARG A 54 1.63 7.92 8.11
C ARG A 54 3.12 7.56 8.24
N SER A 55 3.84 8.11 9.22
CA SER A 55 5.28 7.85 9.42
C SER A 55 5.60 6.39 9.76
N ASN A 56 4.61 5.61 10.21
CA ASN A 56 4.81 4.17 10.47
C ASN A 56 4.84 3.34 9.18
N TYR A 57 4.37 3.90 8.06
CA TYR A 57 4.21 3.21 6.79
C TYR A 57 5.21 3.69 5.74
N ILE A 58 5.46 5.00 5.67
CA ILE A 58 6.33 5.59 4.66
C ILE A 58 7.69 5.93 5.27
N LYS A 59 8.71 5.16 4.90
CA LYS A 59 10.11 5.39 5.28
C LYS A 59 11.00 5.40 4.04
N ILE A 60 11.68 6.52 3.82
CA ILE A 60 12.65 6.67 2.73
C ILE A 60 13.99 7.01 3.36
N ASP A 61 14.82 6.00 3.65
CA ASP A 61 16.16 6.17 4.25
C ASP A 61 17.29 5.65 3.35
N ARG A 62 16.94 4.85 2.34
CA ARG A 62 17.91 4.21 1.42
C ARG A 62 18.69 5.21 0.56
N TYR A 63 18.24 6.46 0.43
CA TYR A 63 19.02 7.51 -0.22
C TYR A 63 20.34 7.81 0.53
N LYS A 64 20.41 7.50 1.84
CA LYS A 64 21.60 7.66 2.69
C LYS A 64 22.67 6.60 2.45
N LEU A 65 22.37 5.52 1.73
CA LEU A 65 23.32 4.44 1.45
C LEU A 65 24.39 4.94 0.46
N GLN A 66 25.63 5.08 0.92
CA GLN A 66 26.72 5.66 0.11
C GLN A 66 27.12 4.79 -1.07
N TYR A 67 26.99 3.46 -0.95
CA TYR A 67 27.35 2.50 -1.99
C TYR A 67 26.34 2.40 -3.15
N LEU A 68 25.22 3.11 -3.07
CA LEU A 68 24.16 3.03 -4.09
C LEU A 68 24.36 4.13 -5.15
N PRO A 69 24.40 3.80 -6.46
CA PRO A 69 24.43 4.79 -7.53
C PRO A 69 23.23 5.75 -7.47
N PHE A 70 23.41 6.98 -7.95
CA PHE A 70 22.36 8.01 -7.90
C PHE A 70 21.03 7.55 -8.52
N LEU A 71 21.06 6.95 -9.71
CA LEU A 71 19.85 6.44 -10.37
C LEU A 71 19.15 5.34 -9.56
N GLU A 72 19.92 4.48 -8.89
CA GLU A 72 19.35 3.46 -8.01
C GLU A 72 18.72 4.07 -6.75
N LYS A 73 19.27 5.18 -6.23
CA LYS A 73 18.68 5.92 -5.11
C LYS A 73 17.34 6.54 -5.48
N VAL A 74 17.20 7.11 -6.67
CA VAL A 74 15.94 7.67 -7.16
C VAL A 74 14.89 6.57 -7.27
N GLY A 75 15.22 5.46 -7.96
CA GLY A 75 14.32 4.31 -8.08
C GLY A 75 13.94 3.70 -6.73
N CYS A 76 14.91 3.56 -5.82
CA CYS A 76 14.65 3.08 -4.46
C CYS A 76 13.75 4.01 -3.65
N SER A 77 13.86 5.32 -3.86
CA SER A 77 13.01 6.31 -3.18
C SER A 77 11.59 6.27 -3.72
N PHE A 78 11.42 6.18 -5.04
CA PHE A 78 10.13 5.98 -5.69
C PHE A 78 9.45 4.70 -5.19
N CYS A 79 10.11 3.55 -5.32
CA CYS A 79 9.54 2.28 -4.87
C CYS A 79 9.30 2.25 -3.35
N GLY A 80 10.19 2.86 -2.56
CA GLY A 80 10.04 2.95 -1.11
C GLY A 80 8.81 3.76 -0.70
N TYR A 81 8.60 4.91 -1.33
CA TYR A 81 7.42 5.73 -1.11
C TYR A 81 6.15 5.02 -1.57
N THR A 82 6.11 4.53 -2.81
CA THR A 82 4.92 3.91 -3.40
C THR A 82 4.44 2.69 -2.60
N ASN A 83 5.35 1.78 -2.22
CA ASN A 83 4.96 0.63 -1.40
C ASN A 83 4.52 1.04 0.01
N GLY A 84 5.18 2.04 0.61
CA GLY A 84 4.77 2.58 1.91
C GLY A 84 3.37 3.20 1.84
N LEU A 85 3.10 3.98 0.80
CA LEU A 85 1.80 4.60 0.56
C LEU A 85 0.71 3.54 0.36
N LEU A 86 0.93 2.54 -0.49
CA LEU A 86 -0.07 1.50 -0.72
C LEU A 86 -0.40 0.72 0.57
N ASN A 87 0.60 0.42 1.39
CA ASN A 87 0.38 -0.22 2.70
C ASN A 87 -0.41 0.70 3.66
N TYR A 88 -0.13 2.00 3.66
CA TYR A 88 -0.88 3.00 4.42
C TYR A 88 -2.34 3.09 3.97
N VAL A 89 -2.58 3.14 2.66
CA VAL A 89 -3.92 3.15 2.05
C VAL A 89 -4.68 1.87 2.43
N THR A 90 -4.05 0.70 2.32
CA THR A 90 -4.68 -0.58 2.72
C THR A 90 -5.04 -0.59 4.20
N LYS A 91 -4.22 -0.02 5.08
CA LYS A 91 -4.58 0.11 6.51
C LYS A 91 -5.81 0.99 6.70
N ILE A 92 -5.82 2.18 6.09
CA ILE A 92 -6.96 3.11 6.18
C ILE A 92 -8.25 2.45 5.68
N ALA A 93 -8.18 1.78 4.53
CA ALA A 93 -9.30 1.04 3.95
C ALA A 93 -9.75 -0.10 4.88
N GLY A 94 -8.82 -0.86 5.46
CA GLY A 94 -9.13 -1.95 6.38
C GLY A 94 -9.77 -1.47 7.69
N ASP A 95 -9.34 -0.34 8.24
CA ASP A 95 -9.97 0.27 9.43
C ASP A 95 -11.38 0.79 9.10
N THR A 96 -11.55 1.34 7.90
CA THR A 96 -12.87 1.74 7.37
C THR A 96 -13.79 0.52 7.20
N GLU A 97 -13.28 -0.57 6.63
CA GLU A 97 -14.04 -1.81 6.44
C GLU A 97 -14.45 -2.42 7.77
N LYS A 98 -13.58 -2.39 8.78
CA LYS A 98 -13.88 -2.85 10.14
C LYS A 98 -15.00 -2.02 10.78
N TYR A 99 -15.02 -0.71 10.54
CA TYR A 99 -16.06 0.17 11.04
C TYR A 99 -17.43 -0.09 10.40
N TRP A 100 -17.49 -0.32 9.08
CA TRP A 100 -18.76 -0.43 8.35
C TRP A 100 -19.31 -1.85 8.25
N CYS A 101 -18.45 -2.86 8.14
CA CYS A 101 -18.86 -4.24 7.87
C CYS A 101 -18.29 -5.18 8.94
N GLY A 102 -16.96 -5.26 9.04
CA GLY A 102 -16.31 -6.13 10.01
C GLY A 102 -16.61 -7.63 9.84
N ILE A 103 -17.08 -8.08 8.68
CA ILE A 103 -17.36 -9.50 8.36
C ILE A 103 -16.39 -9.99 7.29
N LYS A 104 -15.83 -11.19 7.46
CA LYS A 104 -14.92 -11.84 6.51
C LYS A 104 -15.64 -12.19 5.21
N HIS A 105 -14.88 -12.23 4.11
CA HIS A 105 -15.38 -12.80 2.87
C HIS A 105 -15.61 -14.31 2.99
N SER A 106 -16.51 -14.85 2.17
CA SER A 106 -16.68 -16.29 2.05
C SER A 106 -15.38 -16.95 1.57
N LYS A 107 -15.04 -18.09 2.17
CA LYS A 107 -13.86 -18.87 1.78
C LYS A 107 -14.16 -19.57 0.46
N GLY A 108 -13.33 -19.32 -0.56
CA GLY A 108 -13.47 -19.88 -1.90
C GLY A 108 -12.10 -20.19 -2.51
N ASN A 109 -12.09 -21.04 -3.54
CA ASN A 109 -10.84 -21.55 -4.11
C ASN A 109 -9.98 -20.42 -4.71
N GLY A 110 -8.79 -20.23 -4.14
CA GLY A 110 -7.80 -19.26 -4.63
C GLY A 110 -7.91 -17.85 -4.06
N PHE A 111 -8.85 -17.58 -3.13
CA PHE A 111 -8.93 -16.29 -2.45
C PHE A 111 -7.76 -16.13 -1.48
N VAL A 112 -7.06 -14.99 -1.55
CA VAL A 112 -5.99 -14.64 -0.63
C VAL A 112 -6.57 -13.75 0.46
N GLU A 113 -6.76 -14.32 1.66
CA GLU A 113 -7.36 -13.59 2.78
C GLU A 113 -6.58 -12.31 3.14
N PRO A 114 -7.24 -11.15 3.22
CA PRO A 114 -6.61 -9.92 3.66
C PRO A 114 -6.17 -9.99 5.12
N LYS A 115 -4.94 -9.59 5.42
CA LYS A 115 -4.37 -9.68 6.77
C LYS A 115 -5.10 -8.85 7.83
N HIS A 116 -5.85 -7.82 7.44
CA HIS A 116 -6.57 -6.95 8.38
C HIS A 116 -7.90 -7.57 8.85
N GLN A 117 -8.42 -8.58 8.16
CA GLN A 117 -9.68 -9.24 8.51
C GLN A 117 -9.55 -10.26 9.66
N LYS A 118 -8.38 -10.37 10.31
CA LYS A 118 -8.15 -11.36 11.37
C LYS A 118 -9.17 -11.30 12.51
N ASP A 119 -9.54 -10.09 12.89
CA ASP A 119 -10.47 -9.81 14.00
C ASP A 119 -11.91 -9.56 13.51
N PHE A 120 -12.21 -9.90 12.26
CA PHE A 120 -13.55 -9.74 11.68
C PHE A 120 -14.40 -10.95 12.05
N LEU A 121 -15.71 -10.74 12.09
CA LEU A 121 -16.70 -11.79 12.25
C LEU A 121 -16.62 -12.78 11.08
N GLU A 122 -16.81 -14.07 11.35
CA GLU A 122 -16.82 -15.08 10.28
C GLU A 122 -18.01 -14.86 9.33
N TYR A 123 -17.84 -15.32 8.10
CA TYR A 123 -18.88 -15.21 7.07
C TYR A 123 -20.15 -15.94 7.50
N ASN A 124 -21.31 -15.29 7.36
CA ASN A 124 -22.64 -15.83 7.64
C ASN A 124 -22.99 -16.09 9.13
N GLU A 125 -22.33 -15.41 10.07
CA GLU A 125 -22.63 -15.44 11.51
C GLU A 125 -23.70 -14.40 11.92
N GLU A 126 -24.92 -14.52 11.39
CA GLU A 126 -25.99 -13.53 11.61
C GLU A 126 -26.34 -13.32 13.09
N GLU A 127 -26.37 -14.41 13.87
CA GLU A 127 -26.70 -14.35 15.30
C GLU A 127 -25.68 -13.55 16.12
N VAL A 128 -24.40 -13.64 15.75
CA VAL A 128 -23.34 -12.89 16.41
C VAL A 128 -23.39 -11.43 15.98
N TYR A 129 -23.61 -11.17 14.69
CA TYR A 129 -23.75 -9.81 14.17
C TYR A 129 -24.87 -9.02 14.85
N LYS A 130 -26.04 -9.66 15.08
CA LYS A 130 -27.19 -9.04 15.75
C LYS A 130 -26.94 -8.72 17.25
N LYS A 131 -25.87 -9.23 17.85
CA LYS A 131 -25.53 -9.04 19.27
C LYS A 131 -24.41 -8.02 19.50
N LEU A 132 -23.79 -7.50 18.43
CA LEU A 132 -22.78 -6.44 18.46
C LEU A 132 -23.44 -5.05 18.63
#